data_AF-A0A358C3I0-F1
#
_entry.id   AF-A0A358C3I0-F1
#
_cell.length_a   1.000
_cell.length_b   1.000
_cell.length_c   1.000
_cell.angle_alpha   90.00
_cell.angle_beta   90.00
_cell.angle_gamma   90.00
#
_symmetry.space_group_name_H-M   'P 1'
#
loop_
_entity.id
_entity.type
_entity.pdbx_description
1 polymer ?
#
loop_
_entity_poly.entity_id
_entity_poly.type
_entity_poly.pdbx_seq_one_letter_code
_entity_poly.pdbx_strand_id
1 'polypeptide(L)' 'MTTTPDLAIRLRRASFNRALAQADLRTIEMLLARDAILVTGTDSAVLAGRKAQMLAWRREFAA' A
#
# COMPACT_ATOMS: atom_id res chain seq x y z
N MET A 1 -18.63 8.09 -18.97
CA MET A 1 -19.14 6.79 -18.51
C MET A 1 -18.11 6.17 -17.59
N THR A 2 -18.29 6.22 -16.27
CA THR A 2 -17.46 5.46 -15.33
C THR A 2 -17.91 4.01 -15.36
N THR A 3 -17.19 3.18 -16.09
CA THR A 3 -17.40 1.74 -16.05
C THR A 3 -17.09 1.24 -14.63
N THR A 4 -17.86 0.27 -14.14
CA THR A 4 -17.73 -0.34 -12.80
C THR A 4 -16.28 -0.66 -12.40
N PRO A 5 -15.38 -1.14 -13.30
CA PRO A 5 -13.98 -1.38 -12.97
C PRO A 5 -13.20 -0.12 -12.55
N ASP A 6 -13.44 1.03 -13.20
CA ASP A 6 -12.74 2.29 -12.84
C ASP A 6 -13.13 2.75 -11.43
N LEU A 7 -14.42 2.64 -11.09
CA LEU A 7 -14.91 2.94 -9.76
C LEU A 7 -14.30 2.00 -8.70
N ALA A 8 -14.22 0.70 -8.99
CA ALA A 8 -13.63 -0.28 -8.08
C ALA A 8 -12.15 0.02 -7.79
N ILE A 9 -11.37 0.39 -8.80
CA ILE A 9 -9.96 0.79 -8.65
C ILE A 9 -9.84 2.03 -7.75
N ARG A 10 -10.67 3.06 -8.00
CA ARG A 10 -10.66 4.30 -7.20
C ARG A 10 -11.00 4.05 -5.74
N LEU A 11 -12.02 3.23 -5.47
CA LEU A 11 -12.40 2.85 -4.11
C LEU A 11 -11.28 2.07 -3.42
N ARG A 12 -10.64 1.12 -4.11
CA ARG A 12 -9.51 0.36 -3.55
C ARG A 12 -8.33 1.26 -3.20
N ARG A 13 -7.99 2.22 -4.07
CA ARG A 13 -6.95 3.23 -3.80
C ARG A 13 -7.30 4.10 -2.60
N ALA A 14 -8.56 4.55 -2.51
CA ALA A 14 -9.02 5.34 -1.37
C ALA A 14 -8.91 4.57 -0.04
N SER A 15 -9.29 3.29 -0.03
CA SER A 15 -9.11 2.41 1.14
C SER A 15 -7.64 2.24 1.53
N PHE A 16 -6.75 2.06 0.55
CA PHE A 16 -5.31 1.92 0.81
C PHE A 16 -4.70 3.20 1.39
N ASN A 17 -5.01 4.36 0.79
CA ASN A 17 -4.52 5.65 1.27
C ASN A 17 -5.04 5.96 2.68
N ARG A 18 -6.29 5.60 2.99
CA ARG A 18 -6.83 5.74 4.35
C ARG A 18 -6.08 4.86 5.35
N ALA A 19 -5.78 3.61 4.97
CA ALA A 19 -5.02 2.70 5.83
C ALA A 19 -3.60 3.23 6.10
N LEU A 20 -2.92 3.80 5.10
CA LEU A 20 -1.63 4.49 5.30
C LEU A 20 -1.75 5.66 6.28
N ALA A 21 -2.74 6.54 6.09
CA ALA A 21 -2.95 7.70 6.96
C ALA A 21 -3.27 7.33 8.43
N GLN A 22 -3.83 6.14 8.65
CA GLN A 22 -4.21 5.62 9.96
C GLN A 22 -3.17 4.64 10.54
N ALA A 23 -2.04 4.43 9.85
CA ALA A 23 -1.06 3.41 10.20
C ALA A 23 -1.65 1.98 10.37
N ASP A 24 -2.74 1.67 9.65
CA ASP A 24 -3.43 0.38 9.74
C ASP A 24 -2.71 -0.69 8.91
N LEU A 25 -1.71 -1.32 9.53
CA LEU A 25 -0.91 -2.38 8.94
C LEU A 25 -1.73 -3.60 8.52
N ARG A 26 -2.82 -3.92 9.23
CA ARG A 26 -3.65 -5.09 8.89
C ARG A 26 -4.39 -4.85 7.59
N THR A 27 -4.97 -3.67 7.42
CA THR A 27 -5.62 -3.30 6.16
C THR A 27 -4.61 -3.22 5.03
N ILE A 28 -3.45 -2.57 5.22
CA ILE A 28 -2.39 -2.51 4.19
C ILE A 28 -2.00 -3.92 3.72
N GLU A 29 -1.80 -4.88 4.64
CA GLU A 29 -1.45 -6.26 4.30
C GLU A 29 -2.54 -6.98 3.47
N MET A 30 -3.82 -6.77 3.80
CA MET A 30 -4.95 -7.33 3.05
C MET A 30 -5.12 -6.68 1.67
N LEU A 31 -4.71 -5.42 1.52
CA LEU A 31 -4.87 -4.67 0.27
C LEU A 31 -3.73 -4.94 -0.73
N LEU A 32 -2.52 -5.19 -0.25
CA LEU A 32 -1.34 -5.42 -1.08
C LEU A 32 -1.37 -6.77 -1.79
N ALA A 33 -1.12 -6.73 -3.11
CA ALA A 33 -0.78 -7.92 -3.88
C ALA A 33 0.52 -8.57 -3.34
N ARG A 34 0.62 -9.89 -3.46
CA ARG A 34 1.75 -10.66 -2.91
C ARG A 34 3.10 -10.19 -3.45
N ASP A 35 3.15 -9.88 -4.73
CA ASP A 35 4.30 -9.49 -5.55
C ASP A 35 4.37 -7.98 -5.82
N ALA A 36 3.61 -7.17 -5.06
CA ALA A 36 3.66 -5.71 -5.19
C ALA A 36 5.08 -5.17 -5.03
N ILE A 37 5.48 -4.28 -5.93
CA ILE A 37 6.76 -3.57 -5.87
C ILE A 37 6.50 -2.14 -5.41
N LEU A 38 7.27 -1.68 -4.42
CA LEU A 38 7.29 -0.29 -3.98
C LEU A 38 8.67 0.28 -4.31
N VAL A 39 8.68 1.41 -5.01
CA VAL A 39 9.85 2.26 -5.19
C VAL A 39 9.66 3.47 -4.30
N THR A 40 10.52 3.64 -3.31
CA THR A 40 10.42 4.76 -2.36
C THR A 40 10.84 6.07 -3.02
N GLY A 41 10.14 7.16 -2.69
CA GLY A 41 10.45 8.48 -3.24
C GLY A 41 11.72 9.11 -2.66
N THR A 42 12.10 8.75 -1.43
CA THR A 42 13.19 9.40 -0.69
C THR A 42 14.57 8.98 -1.17
N ASP A 43 14.77 7.67 -1.38
CA ASP A 43 16.07 7.06 -1.65
C ASP A 43 16.04 6.11 -2.86
N SER A 44 14.93 6.06 -3.59
CA SER A 44 14.74 5.16 -4.74
C SER A 44 14.97 3.68 -4.41
N ALA A 45 14.80 3.28 -3.14
CA ALA A 45 14.89 1.89 -2.73
C ALA A 45 13.75 1.07 -3.32
N VAL A 46 14.08 -0.15 -3.76
CA VAL A 46 13.12 -1.10 -4.33
C VAL A 46 12.76 -2.15 -3.28
N LEU A 47 11.51 -2.16 -2.84
CA LEU A 47 10.97 -3.15 -1.93
C LEU A 47 10.12 -4.15 -2.71
N ALA A 48 10.70 -5.33 -2.93
CA ALA A 48 10.07 -6.40 -3.69
C ALA A 48 9.15 -7.27 -2.83
N GLY A 49 7.86 -7.23 -3.15
CA GLY A 49 6.83 -8.07 -2.54
C GLY A 49 6.29 -7.54 -1.21
N ARG A 50 5.11 -8.05 -0.85
CA ARG A 50 4.35 -7.61 0.34
C ARG A 50 5.16 -7.70 1.63
N LYS A 51 5.94 -8.77 1.83
CA LYS A 51 6.70 -8.98 3.08
C LYS A 51 7.74 -7.88 3.31
N ALA A 52 8.48 -7.50 2.27
CA ALA A 52 9.48 -6.43 2.36
C ALA A 52 8.83 -5.08 2.66
N GLN A 53 7.72 -4.77 1.97
CA GLN A 53 6.96 -3.55 2.23
C GLN A 53 6.39 -3.50 3.65
N MET A 54 5.80 -4.59 4.15
CA MET A 54 5.25 -4.63 5.52
C MET A 54 6.31 -4.43 6.59
N LEU A 55 7.55 -4.89 6.37
CA LEU A 55 8.66 -4.63 7.29
C LEU A 55 9.04 -3.14 7.29
N ALA A 56 9.07 -2.50 6.13
CA ALA A 56 9.33 -1.07 6.02
C ALA A 56 8.22 -0.24 6.68
N TRP A 57 6.94 -0.52 6.39
CA TRP A 57 5.81 0.20 7.01
C TRP A 57 5.77 0.04 8.53
N ARG A 58 6.10 -1.13 9.07
CA ARG A 58 6.21 -1.33 10.53
C ARG A 58 7.28 -0.45 11.18
N ARG A 59 8.38 -0.20 10.48
CA ARG A 59 9.46 0.69 10.96
C ARG A 59 9.03 2.15 10.83
N GLU A 60 8.47 2.52 9.69
CA GLU A 60 8.02 3.90 9.41
C GLU A 60 6.94 4.35 10.39
N PHE A 61 5.93 3.53 10.67
CA PHE A 61 4.84 3.89 11.59
C PHE A 61 5.23 3.82 13.07
N ALA A 62 6.43 3.34 13.38
CA ALA A 62 6.96 3.32 14.75
C ALA A 62 7.91 4.50 15.03
N ALA A 63 8.30 5.26 14.01
CA ALA A 63 9.12 6.46 14.11
C ALA A 63 8.26 7.71 14.37
#